data_AF-A0A9D5P469-F1
#
_entry.id   AF-A0A9D5P469-F1
#
_cell.length_a   1.000
_cell.length_b   1.000
_cell.length_c   1.000
_cell.angle_alpha   90.00
_cell.angle_beta   90.00
_cell.angle_gamma   90.00
#
_symmetry.space_group_name_H-M   'P 1'
#
loop_
_entity.id
_entity.type
_entity.pdbx_description
1 polymer ?
#
loop_
_entity_poly.entity_id
_entity_poly.type
_entity_poly.pdbx_seq_one_letter_code
_entity_poly.pdbx_strand_id
1 'polypeptide(L)'
;MNEYDILKKICLVALKKLKAVVTNKYLLVIAIFFVLSFFIMENTYIDRFENYNKIRELNEQIDSYDKQIETCLKKIDELSTNKANLERFAREEYYMKRKNEEVFIIDDED
;
A
#
# COMPACT_ATOMS: atom_id res chain seq x y z
N MET A 1 -58.31 1.43 16.91
CA MET A 1 -57.30 2.50 17.05
C MET A 1 -56.31 2.32 15.92
N ASN A 2 -56.15 3.31 15.04
CA ASN A 2 -55.47 3.14 13.76
C ASN A 2 -53.94 3.09 13.95
N GLU A 3 -53.23 2.32 13.14
CA GLU A 3 -51.77 2.16 13.18
C GLU A 3 -51.04 3.51 13.04
N TYR A 4 -51.62 4.41 12.25
CA TYR A 4 -51.17 5.79 12.08
C TYR A 4 -51.19 6.60 13.40
N ASP A 5 -52.17 6.39 14.28
CA ASP A 5 -52.27 7.12 15.55
C ASP A 5 -51.19 6.68 16.54
N ILE A 6 -50.79 5.40 16.48
CA ILE A 6 -49.73 4.84 17.31
C ILE A 6 -48.38 5.39 16.84
N LEU A 7 -48.10 5.37 15.54
CA LEU A 7 -46.88 5.98 14.97
C LEU A 7 -46.80 7.47 15.30
N LYS A 8 -47.92 8.21 15.15
CA LYS A 8 -47.96 9.64 15.43
C LYS A 8 -47.66 9.93 16.90
N LYS A 9 -48.20 9.15 17.84
CA LYS A 9 -47.87 9.27 19.27
C LYS A 9 -46.40 8.99 19.56
N ILE A 10 -45.83 7.93 19.00
CA ILE A 10 -44.41 7.58 19.19
C ILE A 10 -43.51 8.70 18.69
N CYS A 11 -43.79 9.23 17.49
CA CYS A 11 -43.01 10.31 16.90
C CYS A 11 -43.13 11.62 17.71
N LEU A 12 -44.32 11.94 18.22
CA LEU A 12 -44.54 13.13 19.07
C LEU A 12 -43.78 13.03 20.41
N VAL A 13 -43.75 11.84 21.01
CA VAL A 13 -42.98 11.58 22.24
C VAL A 13 -41.48 11.66 21.97
N ALA A 14 -41.01 11.09 20.86
CA ALA A 14 -39.61 11.18 20.44
C ALA A 14 -39.20 12.63 20.19
N LEU A 15 -40.02 13.43 19.47
CA LEU A 15 -39.78 14.85 19.23
C LEU A 15 -39.73 15.68 20.51
N LYS A 16 -40.62 15.42 21.48
CA LYS A 16 -40.58 16.09 22.79
C LYS A 16 -39.30 15.77 23.57
N LYS A 17 -38.89 14.50 23.60
CA LYS A 17 -37.63 14.09 24.23
C LYS A 17 -36.41 14.70 23.54
N LEU A 18 -36.40 14.70 22.21
CA LEU A 18 -35.34 15.30 21.40
C LEU A 18 -35.22 16.80 21.68
N LYS A 19 -36.34 17.52 21.75
CA LYS A 19 -36.37 18.95 22.09
C LYS A 19 -35.81 19.22 23.49
N ALA A 20 -36.18 18.40 24.49
CA ALA A 20 -35.66 18.51 25.85
C ALA A 20 -34.14 18.26 25.93
N VAL A 21 -33.65 17.27 25.18
CA VAL A 21 -32.20 16.97 25.07
C VAL A 21 -31.44 18.12 24.40
N VAL A 22 -31.97 18.67 23.31
CA VAL A 22 -31.34 19.78 22.56
C VAL A 22 -31.38 21.11 23.33
N THR A 23 -32.39 21.34 24.18
CA THR A 23 -32.43 22.54 25.04
C THR A 23 -31.39 22.55 26.16
N ASN A 24 -30.80 21.39 26.48
CA ASN A 24 -29.73 21.31 27.47
C ASN A 24 -28.38 21.68 26.81
N LYS A 25 -27.89 22.89 27.12
CA LYS A 25 -26.64 23.44 26.58
C LYS A 25 -25.44 22.51 26.75
N TYR A 26 -25.38 21.75 27.84
CA TYR A 26 -24.28 20.81 28.10
C TYR A 26 -24.34 19.58 27.18
N LEU A 27 -25.53 19.03 26.93
CA LEU A 27 -25.70 17.89 26.01
C LEU A 27 -25.42 18.29 24.56
N LEU A 28 -25.76 19.53 24.19
CA LEU A 28 -25.46 20.05 22.86
C LEU A 28 -23.95 20.18 22.62
N VAL A 29 -23.20 20.70 23.60
CA VAL A 29 -21.73 20.80 23.52
C VAL A 29 -21.09 19.41 23.45
N ILE A 30 -21.55 18.45 24.25
CA ILE A 30 -21.07 17.07 24.22
C ILE A 30 -21.39 16.39 22.89
N ALA A 31 -22.60 16.57 22.36
CA ALA A 31 -23.00 16.02 21.07
C ALA A 31 -22.16 16.59 19.92
N ILE A 32 -21.91 17.91 19.92
CA ILE A 32 -21.02 18.53 18.95
C ILE A 32 -19.61 17.98 19.10
N PHE A 33 -19.08 17.89 20.32
CA PHE A 33 -17.76 17.32 20.57
C PHE A 33 -17.65 15.91 19.98
N PHE A 34 -18.62 15.02 20.20
CA PHE A 34 -18.61 13.69 19.61
C PHE A 34 -18.74 13.71 18.08
N VAL A 35 -19.60 14.55 17.51
CA VAL A 35 -19.73 14.66 16.05
C VAL A 35 -18.41 15.13 15.43
N LEU A 36 -17.75 16.13 16.01
CA LEU A 36 -16.43 16.59 15.57
C LEU A 36 -15.37 15.49 15.78
N SER A 37 -15.37 14.78 16.91
CA SER A 37 -14.44 13.68 17.17
C SER A 37 -14.65 12.45 16.30
N PHE A 38 -15.85 12.23 15.75
CA PHE A 38 -16.13 11.11 14.85
C PHE A 38 -15.92 11.47 13.37
N PHE A 39 -16.15 12.72 12.98
CA PHE A 39 -16.02 13.16 11.57
C PHE A 39 -14.72 13.91 11.25
N ILE A 40 -14.14 14.65 12.19
CA ILE A 40 -12.97 15.52 11.95
C ILE A 40 -11.67 14.88 12.43
N MET A 41 -11.71 14.06 13.49
CA MET A 41 -10.52 13.32 13.90
C MET A 41 -10.29 12.17 12.92
N GLU A 42 -9.16 12.23 12.21
CA GLU A 42 -8.64 11.18 11.34
C GLU A 42 -8.62 9.84 12.08
N ASN A 43 -9.67 9.06 11.86
CA ASN A 43 -9.85 7.69 12.31
C ASN A 43 -10.84 7.01 11.37
N THR A 44 -10.77 7.34 10.09
CA THR A 44 -11.54 6.59 9.10
C THR A 44 -10.97 5.19 9.08
N TYR A 45 -11.80 4.19 9.31
CA TYR A 45 -11.42 2.78 9.13
C TYR A 45 -10.83 2.53 7.72
N ILE A 46 -11.19 3.39 6.75
CA ILE A 46 -10.65 3.45 5.39
C ILE A 46 -9.15 3.74 5.40
N ASP A 47 -8.70 4.78 6.12
CA ASP A 47 -7.28 5.15 6.19
C ASP A 47 -6.46 4.01 6.82
N ARG A 48 -7.03 3.32 7.81
CA ARG A 48 -6.37 2.15 8.43
C ARG A 48 -6.24 0.99 7.45
N PHE A 49 -7.23 0.76 6.60
CA PHE A 49 -7.20 -0.29 5.58
C PHE A 49 -6.21 0.02 4.46
N GLU A 50 -6.19 1.25 3.97
CA GLU A 50 -5.22 1.69 2.98
C GLU A 50 -3.78 1.56 3.51
N ASN A 51 -3.54 2.04 4.73
CA ASN A 51 -2.25 1.89 5.38
C ASN A 51 -1.85 0.42 5.58
N TYR A 52 -2.80 -0.47 5.92
CA TYR A 52 -2.52 -1.90 6.03
C TYR A 52 -2.08 -2.51 4.69
N ASN A 53 -2.78 -2.18 3.61
CA ASN A 53 -2.39 -2.65 2.28
C ASN A 53 -1.03 -2.10 1.86
N LYS A 54 -0.75 -0.83 2.17
CA LYS A 54 0.54 -0.20 1.89
C LYS A 54 1.68 -0.85 2.65
N ILE A 55 1.47 -1.20 3.93
CA ILE A 55 2.44 -1.98 4.71
C ILE A 55 2.70 -3.34 4.07
N ARG A 56 1.64 -4.05 3.64
CA ARG A 56 1.80 -5.34 2.97
C ARG A 56 2.60 -5.22 1.68
N GLU A 57 2.26 -4.26 0.83
CA GLU A 57 2.95 -3.99 -0.43
C GLU A 57 4.43 -3.67 -0.21
N LEU A 58 4.74 -2.82 0.78
CA LEU A 58 6.12 -2.49 1.13
C LEU A 58 6.90 -3.72 1.60
N ASN A 59 6.28 -4.60 2.40
CA ASN A 59 6.93 -5.84 2.83
C ASN A 59 7.17 -6.82 1.67
N GLU A 60 6.24 -6.92 0.72
CA GLU A 60 6.43 -7.73 -0.49
C GLU A 60 7.57 -7.18 -1.36
N GLN A 61 7.69 -5.85 -1.46
CA GLN A 61 8.81 -5.21 -2.14
C GLN A 61 10.15 -5.52 -1.45
N ILE A 62 10.21 -5.48 -0.12
CA ILE A 62 11.41 -5.83 0.64
C ILE A 62 11.84 -7.27 0.34
N ASP A 63 10.94 -8.25 0.44
CA ASP A 63 11.24 -9.66 0.17
C ASP A 63 11.70 -9.88 -1.29
N SER A 64 11.12 -9.15 -2.25
CA SER A 64 11.57 -9.18 -3.63
C SER A 64 12.99 -8.63 -3.81
N TYR A 65 13.31 -7.51 -3.17
CA TYR A 65 14.66 -6.93 -3.24
C TYR A 65 15.69 -7.83 -2.54
N ASP A 66 15.37 -8.45 -1.42
CA ASP A 66 16.27 -9.38 -0.73
C ASP A 66 16.64 -10.57 -1.63
N LYS A 67 15.67 -11.13 -2.36
CA LYS A 67 15.91 -12.18 -3.36
C LYS A 67 16.78 -11.72 -4.53
N GLN A 68 16.57 -10.50 -5.00
CA GLN A 68 17.39 -9.91 -6.06
C GLN A 68 18.83 -9.69 -5.59
N ILE A 69 19.02 -9.22 -4.35
CA ILE A 69 20.32 -9.05 -3.73
C ILE A 69 21.03 -10.40 -3.63
N GLU A 70 20.38 -11.44 -3.11
CA GLU A 70 20.96 -12.77 -3.00
C GLU A 70 21.40 -13.31 -4.38
N THR A 71 20.56 -13.14 -5.40
CA THR A 71 20.86 -13.55 -6.77
C THR A 71 22.05 -12.76 -7.34
N CYS A 72 22.10 -11.46 -7.11
CA CYS A 72 23.19 -10.59 -7.56
C CYS A 72 24.51 -10.97 -6.88
N LEU A 73 24.49 -11.23 -5.57
CA LEU A 73 25.65 -11.68 -4.82
C LEU A 73 26.19 -13.01 -5.34
N LYS A 74 25.31 -13.97 -5.65
CA LYS A 74 25.72 -15.24 -6.29
C LYS A 74 26.39 -14.99 -7.65
N LYS A 75 25.82 -14.12 -8.48
CA LYS A 75 26.44 -13.75 -9.77
C LYS A 75 27.82 -13.09 -9.58
N ILE A 76 27.96 -12.20 -8.60
CA ILE A 76 29.26 -11.58 -8.28
C ILE A 76 30.27 -12.65 -7.82
N ASP A 77 29.85 -13.59 -6.99
CA ASP A 77 30.71 -14.69 -6.53
C ASP A 77 31.17 -15.57 -7.69
N GLU A 78 30.25 -15.94 -8.59
CA GLU A 78 30.54 -16.71 -9.81
C GLU A 78 31.52 -15.98 -10.76
N LEU A 79 31.37 -14.67 -10.91
CA LEU A 79 32.24 -13.82 -11.74
C LEU A 79 33.62 -13.59 -11.09
N SER A 80 33.68 -13.51 -9.75
CA SER A 80 34.92 -13.20 -9.03
C SER A 80 35.80 -14.43 -8.79
N THR A 81 35.20 -15.60 -8.58
CA THR A 81 35.91 -16.84 -8.26
C THR A 81 36.48 -17.53 -9.50
N ASN A 82 35.84 -17.37 -10.68
CA ASN A 82 36.24 -18.07 -11.90
C ASN A 82 36.56 -17.10 -13.06
N LYS A 83 37.85 -16.94 -13.35
CA LYS A 83 38.36 -16.09 -14.45
C LYS A 83 37.81 -16.48 -15.82
N ALA A 84 37.51 -17.77 -16.06
CA ALA A 84 36.92 -18.22 -17.31
C ALA A 84 35.45 -17.81 -17.45
N ASN A 85 34.69 -17.83 -16.34
CA ASN A 85 33.30 -17.34 -16.33
C ASN A 85 33.25 -15.83 -16.53
N LEU A 86 34.17 -15.09 -15.92
CA LEU A 86 34.30 -13.64 -16.13
C LEU A 86 34.61 -13.29 -17.60
N GLU A 87 35.55 -14.00 -18.22
CA GLU A 87 35.89 -13.79 -19.63
C GLU A 87 34.71 -14.14 -20.54
N ARG A 88 33.96 -15.21 -20.24
CA ARG A 88 32.78 -15.59 -21.00
C ARG A 88 31.67 -14.54 -20.89
N PHE A 89 31.36 -14.06 -19.68
CA PHE A 89 30.38 -12.99 -19.45
C PHE A 89 30.77 -11.69 -20.16
N ALA A 90 32.04 -11.27 -20.09
CA ALA A 90 32.51 -10.07 -20.77
C ALA A 90 32.40 -10.18 -22.31
N ARG A 91 32.53 -11.39 -22.87
CA ARG A 91 32.44 -11.65 -24.32
C ARG A 91 31.00 -11.81 -24.81
N GLU A 92 30.14 -12.49 -24.05
CA GLU A 92 28.75 -12.77 -24.43
C GLU A 92 27.84 -11.55 -24.21
N GLU A 93 27.92 -10.90 -23.04
CA GLU A 93 27.00 -9.80 -22.70
C GLU A 93 27.52 -8.44 -23.16
N TYR A 94 28.84 -8.23 -23.12
CA TYR A 94 29.46 -6.94 -23.40
C TYR A 94 30.34 -6.93 -24.66
N TYR A 95 30.42 -8.05 -25.38
CA TYR A 95 31.20 -8.18 -26.63
C TYR A 95 32.64 -7.66 -26.52
N MET A 96 33.25 -7.81 -25.34
CA MET A 96 34.59 -7.30 -25.08
C MET A 96 35.64 -8.11 -25.87
N LYS A 97 36.59 -7.39 -26.49
CA LYS A 97 37.71 -7.97 -27.25
C LYS A 97 39.06 -7.54 -26.68
N ARG A 98 40.09 -8.37 -26.89
CA ARG A 98 41.47 -7.97 -26.59
C ARG A 98 41.98 -7.01 -27.67
N LYS A 99 42.98 -6.18 -27.35
CA LYS A 99 43.54 -5.19 -28.28
C LYS A 99 44.07 -5.79 -29.60
N ASN A 100 44.48 -7.06 -29.58
CA ASN A 100 45.06 -7.76 -30.73
C ASN A 100 44.13 -8.84 -31.28
N GLU A 101 42.82 -8.71 -31.04
CA GLU A 101 41.81 -9.71 -31.44
C GLU A 101 40.80 -9.08 -32.40
N GLU A 102 40.57 -9.74 -33.54
CA GLU A 102 39.51 -9.40 -34.48
C GLU A 102 38.29 -10.26 -34.17
N VAL A 103 37.15 -9.61 -33.91
CA VAL A 103 35.87 -10.26 -33.56
C VAL A 103 34.90 -10.01 -34.69
N PHE A 104 34.28 -11.09 -35.18
CA PHE A 104 33.26 -11.06 -36.22
C PHE A 104 31.91 -11.37 -35.58
N ILE A 105 30.94 -10.48 -35.73
CA ILE A 105 29.55 -10.71 -35.37
C ILE A 105 28.84 -11.15 -36.65
N ILE A 106 28.27 -12.34 -36.64
CA ILE A 106 27.48 -12.87 -37.75
C ILE A 106 26.04 -12.62 -37.36
N ASP A 107 25.41 -11.61 -37.96
CA ASP A 107 23.96 -11.46 -37.91
C ASP A 107 23.37 -12.39 -38.97
N ASP A 108 22.45 -13.24 -38.55
CA ASP A 108 21.59 -13.97 -39.48
C ASP A 108 20.60 -12.93 -40.07
N GLU A 109 21.01 -12.30 -41.18
CA GLU A 109 20.11 -11.46 -42.00
C GLU A 109 19.04 -12.35 -42.64
N ASP A 110 17.79 -12.20 -42.19
CA ASP A 110 16.58 -12.43 -43.00
C ASP A 110 16.10 -11.09 -43.61
#